data_AF-A0A372R6U2-F1
#
_entry.id   AF-A0A372R6U2-F1
#
_cell.length_a   1.000
_cell.length_b   1.000
_cell.length_c   1.000
_cell.angle_alpha   90.00
_cell.angle_beta   90.00
_cell.angle_gamma   90.00
#
_symmetry.space_group_name_H-M   'P 1'
#
loop_
_entity.id
_entity.type
_entity.pdbx_description
1 polymer ?
#
loop_
_entity_poly.entity_id
_entity_poly.type
_entity_poly.pdbx_seq_one_letter_code
_entity_poly.pdbx_strand_id
1 'polypeptide(L)'
;MAVLTYLKSLTVSTAPLLFYRHAKFCATHQVSVIVIAIFIVLPLCYPALNAYYLNPTSDVSGFYWELPSSRVPISKASFKQKCDSQASLRVEKIIIKTNGFKDIENPHSNYDTNVLEKSLLLWTHQLQERLANTVVVYPPNKTPLISRQEPEEYTLSNLCFKPNGGSRCLINSPIEFWNYNADLLMNDDSISKTLSKADKLSSFNIPIPLDSVFGNPVYDKVTGRIIGADSIILTYFLEDMGNCAEGQTLAIWDLLLKHVMDANDTCHIGGERIKAFDIDFKEASNHIVFIGYSAETILLALEYIIASLYISLSPGRLNSVKSKFGLTSSIVAQIIASLVVSLSVCSLFGVTLTLGS
;
A
#
# COMPACT_ATOMS: atom_id res chain seq x y z
N MET A 1 -24.40 60.17 31.07
CA MET A 1 -24.15 58.74 31.36
C MET A 1 -25.36 57.81 31.12
N ALA A 2 -26.61 58.29 31.11
CA ALA A 2 -27.80 57.45 30.88
C ALA A 2 -28.08 57.08 29.39
N VAL A 3 -27.56 57.85 28.43
CA VAL A 3 -27.77 57.59 26.99
C VAL A 3 -26.88 56.46 26.47
N LEU A 4 -25.68 56.29 27.04
CA LEU A 4 -24.76 55.19 26.69
C LEU A 4 -25.21 53.83 27.22
N THR A 5 -25.92 53.78 28.35
CA THR A 5 -26.54 52.55 28.87
C THR A 5 -27.77 52.14 28.07
N TYR A 6 -28.55 53.10 27.55
CA TYR A 6 -29.71 52.82 26.70
C TYR A 6 -29.29 52.31 25.30
N LEU A 7 -28.21 52.86 24.72
CA LEU A 7 -27.68 52.39 23.44
C LEU A 7 -27.04 50.99 23.53
N LYS A 8 -26.44 50.63 24.68
CA LYS A 8 -25.93 49.27 24.94
C LYS A 8 -27.06 48.24 25.10
N SER A 9 -28.27 48.69 25.46
CA SER A 9 -29.49 47.86 25.51
C SER A 9 -30.12 47.64 24.11
N LEU A 10 -29.99 48.60 23.19
CA LEU A 10 -30.60 48.49 21.86
C LEU A 10 -29.82 47.59 20.89
N THR A 11 -28.49 47.51 21.01
CA THR A 11 -27.67 46.61 20.17
C THR A 11 -27.76 45.14 20.58
N VAL A 12 -28.28 44.84 21.78
CA VAL A 12 -28.42 43.49 22.33
C VAL A 12 -29.79 42.85 22.00
N SER A 13 -30.79 43.64 21.60
CA SER A 13 -32.19 43.17 21.50
C SER A 13 -32.64 42.70 20.11
N THR A 14 -31.92 43.01 19.02
CA THR A 14 -32.37 42.66 17.66
C THR A 14 -32.16 41.18 17.34
N ALA A 15 -30.99 40.64 17.65
CA ALA A 15 -30.68 39.22 17.46
C ALA A 15 -31.66 38.26 18.18
N PRO A 16 -31.92 38.39 19.50
CA PRO A 16 -32.84 37.48 20.19
C PRO A 16 -34.28 37.60 19.66
N LEU A 17 -34.72 38.81 19.29
CA LEU A 17 -36.04 39.03 18.70
C LEU A 17 -36.17 38.38 17.32
N LEU A 18 -35.12 38.45 16.50
CA LEU A 18 -35.07 37.79 15.18
C LEU A 18 -35.09 36.27 15.31
N PHE A 19 -34.29 35.70 16.23
CA PHE A 19 -34.32 34.26 16.51
C PHE A 19 -35.67 33.81 17.06
N TYR A 20 -36.28 34.60 17.94
CA TYR A 20 -37.62 34.30 18.46
C TYR A 20 -38.69 34.32 17.35
N ARG A 21 -38.67 35.33 16.48
CA ARG A 21 -39.58 35.41 15.33
C ARG A 21 -39.37 34.25 14.35
N HIS A 22 -38.12 33.88 14.08
CA HIS A 22 -37.78 32.73 13.23
C HIS A 22 -38.21 31.41 13.86
N ALA A 23 -37.94 31.18 15.14
CA ALA A 23 -38.37 29.99 15.86
C ALA A 23 -39.90 29.85 15.89
N LYS A 24 -40.62 30.96 16.10
CA LYS A 24 -42.09 31.00 16.03
C LYS A 24 -42.61 30.61 14.64
N PHE A 25 -41.95 31.09 13.57
CA PHE A 25 -42.27 30.71 12.20
C PHE A 25 -42.06 29.21 11.96
N CYS A 26 -40.91 28.65 12.38
CA CYS A 26 -40.62 27.22 12.26
C CYS A 26 -41.60 26.35 13.05
N ALA A 27 -42.00 26.77 14.25
CA ALA A 27 -42.99 26.05 15.06
C ALA A 27 -44.40 26.07 14.44
N THR A 28 -44.77 27.17 13.77
CA THR A 28 -46.09 27.32 13.14
C THR A 28 -46.18 26.54 11.81
N HIS A 29 -45.08 26.46 11.05
CA HIS A 29 -45.01 25.80 9.74
C HIS A 29 -44.09 24.57 9.74
N GLN A 30 -44.16 23.73 10.79
CA GLN A 30 -43.24 22.61 11.00
C GLN A 30 -43.07 21.68 9.79
N VAL A 31 -44.17 21.26 9.15
CA VAL A 31 -44.12 20.29 8.04
C VAL A 31 -43.47 20.91 6.81
N SER A 32 -43.86 22.13 6.46
CA SER A 32 -43.32 22.83 5.29
C SER A 32 -41.82 23.08 5.42
N VAL A 33 -41.34 23.48 6.61
CA VAL A 33 -39.91 23.72 6.84
C VAL A 33 -39.10 22.42 6.76
N ILE A 34 -39.60 21.31 7.32
CA ILE A 34 -38.94 19.99 7.23
C ILE A 34 -38.87 19.52 5.77
N VAL A 35 -39.97 19.64 5.02
CA VAL A 35 -40.03 19.24 3.61
C VAL A 35 -39.02 20.04 2.78
N ILE A 36 -38.98 21.37 2.94
CA ILE A 36 -38.02 22.23 2.25
C ILE A 36 -36.58 21.84 2.60
N ALA A 37 -36.28 21.58 3.88
CA ALA A 37 -34.95 21.16 4.31
C ALA A 37 -34.55 19.82 3.65
N ILE A 38 -35.45 18.84 3.59
CA ILE A 38 -35.22 17.54 2.93
C ILE A 38 -34.98 17.73 1.42
N PHE A 39 -35.78 18.57 0.76
CA PHE A 39 -35.63 18.89 -0.67
C PHE A 39 -34.30 19.57 -1.00
N ILE A 40 -33.69 20.27 -0.05
CA ILE A 40 -32.36 20.86 -0.21
C ILE A 40 -31.28 19.82 0.08
N VAL A 41 -31.37 19.11 1.20
CA VAL A 41 -30.33 18.17 1.65
C VAL A 41 -30.18 16.97 0.72
N LEU A 42 -31.28 16.37 0.26
CA LEU A 42 -31.23 15.15 -0.55
C LEU A 42 -30.44 15.32 -1.87
N PRO A 43 -30.70 16.35 -2.71
CA PRO A 43 -29.88 16.60 -3.89
C PRO A 43 -28.43 16.90 -3.57
N LEU A 44 -28.18 17.62 -2.47
CA LEU A 44 -26.82 17.92 -2.02
C LEU A 44 -26.07 16.68 -1.54
N CYS A 45 -26.73 15.58 -1.15
CA CYS A 45 -26.04 14.33 -0.81
C CYS A 45 -25.61 13.51 -2.04
N TYR A 46 -26.22 13.72 -3.21
CA TYR A 46 -25.97 12.91 -4.41
C TYR A 46 -24.52 13.00 -4.94
N PRO A 47 -23.86 14.17 -5.00
CA PRO A 47 -22.48 14.28 -5.48
C PRO A 47 -21.48 13.41 -4.70
N ALA A 48 -21.56 13.40 -3.37
CA ALA A 48 -20.71 12.52 -2.55
C ALA A 48 -21.00 11.04 -2.82
N LEU A 49 -22.28 10.65 -2.93
CA LEU A 49 -22.64 9.27 -3.26
C LEU A 49 -22.04 8.85 -4.62
N ASN A 50 -22.15 9.73 -5.62
CA ASN A 50 -21.63 9.44 -6.96
C ASN A 50 -20.11 9.36 -6.99
N ALA A 51 -19.41 10.29 -6.34
CA ALA A 51 -17.94 10.35 -6.37
C ALA A 51 -17.26 9.25 -5.55
N TYR A 52 -17.83 8.87 -4.40
CA TYR A 52 -17.17 7.95 -3.48
C TYR A 52 -17.67 6.50 -3.54
N TYR A 53 -18.96 6.29 -3.85
CA TYR A 53 -19.57 4.95 -3.82
C TYR A 53 -19.91 4.41 -5.21
N LEU A 54 -20.45 5.24 -6.11
CA LEU A 54 -20.89 4.77 -7.43
C LEU A 54 -19.74 4.73 -8.45
N ASN A 55 -18.89 5.75 -8.46
CA ASN A 55 -17.73 5.85 -9.35
C ASN A 55 -16.47 6.21 -8.54
N PRO A 56 -15.99 5.31 -7.66
CA PRO A 56 -14.75 5.55 -6.96
C PRO A 56 -13.62 5.67 -7.98
N THR A 57 -13.00 6.85 -8.07
CA THR A 57 -11.75 7.02 -8.83
C THR A 57 -10.67 6.26 -8.08
N SER A 58 -10.20 5.14 -8.64
CA SER A 58 -9.14 4.30 -8.07
C SER A 58 -7.76 4.94 -8.10
N ASP A 59 -7.64 6.15 -8.65
CA ASP A 59 -6.38 6.86 -8.75
C ASP A 59 -6.11 7.59 -7.42
N VAL A 60 -5.62 6.82 -6.46
CA VAL A 60 -5.05 7.34 -5.22
C VAL A 60 -3.83 8.16 -5.62
N SER A 61 -4.00 9.45 -5.82
CA SER A 61 -2.92 10.34 -6.21
C SER A 61 -1.78 10.21 -5.20
N GLY A 62 -0.59 9.74 -5.60
CA GLY A 62 0.58 9.56 -4.72
C GLY A 62 1.14 10.86 -4.08
N PHE A 63 0.38 11.95 -4.11
CA PHE A 63 0.75 13.31 -3.71
C PHE A 63 0.23 13.72 -2.32
N TYR A 64 -0.16 12.79 -1.44
CA TYR A 64 -0.65 13.15 -0.09
C TYR A 64 0.40 13.83 0.78
N TRP A 65 1.66 13.42 0.64
CA TRP A 65 2.78 13.93 1.44
C TRP A 65 3.61 15.00 0.72
N GLU A 66 3.28 15.33 -0.53
CA GLU A 66 4.05 16.23 -1.37
C GLU A 66 3.16 17.38 -1.85
N LEU A 67 3.57 18.62 -1.65
CA LEU A 67 2.84 19.75 -2.24
C LEU A 67 2.98 19.68 -3.77
N PRO A 68 1.88 19.84 -4.56
CA PRO A 68 1.94 19.81 -6.02
C PRO A 68 2.89 20.86 -6.63
N SER A 69 3.11 21.96 -5.92
CA SER A 69 4.03 23.05 -6.29
C SER A 69 5.47 22.82 -5.83
N SER A 70 5.76 21.73 -5.12
CA SER A 70 7.12 21.42 -4.70
C SER A 70 7.98 20.96 -5.88
N ARG A 71 9.31 20.98 -5.72
CA ARG A 71 10.23 20.61 -6.81
C ARG A 71 10.11 19.13 -7.19
N VAL A 72 9.78 18.28 -6.23
CA VAL A 72 9.69 16.81 -6.40
C VAL A 72 8.67 16.41 -7.48
N PRO A 73 7.37 16.80 -7.42
CA PRO A 73 6.39 16.46 -8.44
C PRO A 73 6.70 17.08 -9.81
N ILE A 74 7.31 18.27 -9.86
CA ILE A 74 7.73 18.91 -11.12
C ILE A 74 8.85 18.08 -11.78
N SER A 75 9.82 17.62 -10.99
CA SER A 75 10.88 16.72 -11.47
C SER A 75 10.32 15.35 -11.87
N LYS A 76 9.37 14.79 -11.12
CA LYS A 76 8.68 13.54 -11.48
C LYS A 76 7.87 13.69 -12.78
N ALA A 77 7.16 14.79 -13.00
CA ALA A 77 6.44 15.05 -14.25
C ALA A 77 7.39 15.18 -15.44
N SER A 78 8.54 15.83 -15.23
CA SER A 78 9.61 15.91 -16.24
C SER A 78 10.24 14.53 -16.53
N PHE A 79 10.31 13.66 -15.52
CA PHE A 79 10.73 12.26 -15.67
C PHE A 79 9.67 11.44 -16.43
N LYS A 80 8.39 11.58 -16.08
CA LYS A 80 7.25 10.92 -16.76
C LYS A 80 7.15 11.34 -18.23
N GLN A 81 7.42 12.60 -18.57
CA GLN A 81 7.50 13.06 -19.96
C GLN A 81 8.66 12.41 -20.73
N LYS A 82 9.75 12.04 -20.05
CA LYS A 82 10.87 11.28 -20.66
C LYS A 82 10.58 9.77 -20.73
N CYS A 83 9.56 9.27 -20.06
CA CYS A 83 9.25 7.84 -20.07
C CYS A 83 8.77 7.33 -21.43
N ASP A 84 8.25 8.18 -22.32
CA ASP A 84 8.00 7.81 -23.72
C ASP A 84 9.29 7.47 -24.48
N SER A 85 10.46 7.86 -23.95
CA SER A 85 11.79 7.61 -24.54
C SER A 85 12.67 6.66 -23.72
N GLN A 86 12.34 6.39 -22.46
CA GLN A 86 13.13 5.56 -21.54
C GLN A 86 12.23 4.72 -20.63
N ALA A 87 12.56 3.44 -20.48
CA ALA A 87 11.85 2.52 -19.60
C ALA A 87 11.84 3.00 -18.14
N SER A 88 10.67 3.10 -17.52
CA SER A 88 10.55 3.28 -16.08
C SER A 88 10.85 1.96 -15.37
N LEU A 89 11.90 1.95 -14.55
CA LEU A 89 12.35 0.75 -13.83
C LEU A 89 11.78 0.73 -12.42
N ARG A 90 11.15 -0.39 -12.08
CA ARG A 90 10.73 -0.74 -10.73
C ARG A 90 11.67 -1.79 -10.16
N VAL A 91 11.94 -1.68 -8.87
CA VAL A 91 12.85 -2.58 -8.17
C VAL A 91 12.06 -3.36 -7.13
N GLU A 92 11.92 -4.66 -7.34
CA GLU A 92 11.30 -5.58 -6.37
C GLU A 92 12.40 -6.42 -5.72
N LYS A 93 12.28 -6.64 -4.40
CA LYS A 93 13.29 -7.37 -3.63
C LYS A 93 12.67 -8.57 -2.94
N ILE A 94 13.42 -9.65 -2.87
CA ILE A 94 13.07 -10.86 -2.13
C ILE A 94 14.20 -11.10 -1.13
N ILE A 95 13.87 -11.13 0.16
CA ILE A 95 14.82 -11.34 1.25
C ILE A 95 14.58 -12.72 1.86
N ILE A 96 15.62 -13.55 1.85
CA ILE A 96 15.61 -14.91 2.39
C ILE A 96 16.42 -14.90 3.68
N LYS A 97 15.78 -15.25 4.80
CA LYS A 97 16.40 -15.39 6.12
C LYS A 97 16.32 -16.85 6.57
N THR A 98 17.22 -17.27 7.44
CA THR A 98 17.17 -18.60 8.08
C THR A 98 16.92 -18.46 9.58
N ASN A 99 16.19 -19.43 10.14
CA ASN A 99 16.10 -19.57 11.60
C ASN A 99 17.30 -20.37 12.07
N GLY A 100 18.44 -19.71 12.19
CA GLY A 100 19.51 -20.21 13.03
C GLY A 100 20.16 -21.53 12.60
N PHE A 101 20.76 -21.63 11.41
CA PHE A 101 21.66 -22.76 11.13
C PHE A 101 22.90 -22.68 12.00
N LYS A 102 22.94 -23.50 13.06
CA LYS A 102 24.19 -23.79 13.74
C LYS A 102 25.12 -24.47 12.75
N ASP A 103 26.24 -23.82 12.46
CA ASP A 103 27.31 -24.35 11.64
C ASP A 103 27.71 -25.73 12.18
N ILE A 104 27.30 -26.81 11.50
CA ILE A 104 27.53 -28.19 11.96
C ILE A 104 29.03 -28.48 12.03
N GLU A 105 29.81 -27.80 11.18
CA GLU A 105 31.26 -27.91 11.13
C GLU A 105 31.97 -27.05 12.18
N ASN A 106 31.30 -26.05 12.77
CA ASN A 106 31.94 -25.11 13.70
C ASN A 106 31.02 -24.69 14.86
N PRO A 107 30.77 -25.58 15.83
CA PRO A 107 29.84 -25.35 16.95
C PRO A 107 30.26 -24.23 17.93
N HIS A 108 31.40 -23.58 17.70
CA HIS A 108 31.90 -22.45 18.48
C HIS A 108 31.70 -21.08 17.80
N SER A 109 31.16 -21.03 16.59
CA SER A 109 30.81 -19.76 15.95
C SER A 109 29.53 -19.22 16.60
N ASN A 110 29.62 -18.02 17.19
CA ASN A 110 28.50 -17.34 17.86
C ASN A 110 27.51 -16.70 16.86
N TYR A 111 27.57 -17.14 15.60
CA TYR A 111 26.73 -16.66 14.50
C TYR A 111 25.67 -17.73 14.25
N ASP A 112 24.52 -17.56 14.89
CA ASP A 112 23.44 -18.54 14.81
C ASP A 112 22.89 -18.67 13.38
N THR A 113 23.02 -17.66 12.50
CA THR A 113 22.47 -17.66 11.13
C THR A 113 23.57 -17.59 10.07
N ASN A 114 23.89 -18.70 9.40
CA ASN A 114 24.76 -18.69 8.22
C ASN A 114 23.97 -18.99 6.94
N VAL A 115 23.69 -17.95 6.14
CA VAL A 115 23.00 -18.11 4.84
C VAL A 115 23.95 -18.48 3.69
N LEU A 116 25.24 -18.63 3.96
CA LEU A 116 26.24 -19.02 2.94
C LEU A 116 26.29 -20.54 2.72
N GLU A 117 25.41 -21.30 3.36
CA GLU A 117 25.34 -22.74 3.18
C GLU A 117 24.99 -23.11 1.73
N LYS A 118 25.70 -24.11 1.19
CA LYS A 118 25.51 -24.58 -0.19
C LYS A 118 24.06 -24.99 -0.48
N SER A 119 23.41 -25.65 0.48
CA SER A 119 22.02 -26.12 0.37
C SER A 119 21.04 -24.95 0.17
N LEU A 120 21.23 -23.84 0.90
CA LEU A 120 20.39 -22.65 0.81
C LEU A 120 20.62 -21.90 -0.50
N LEU A 121 21.87 -21.81 -0.97
CA LEU A 121 22.18 -21.23 -2.28
C LEU A 121 21.60 -22.07 -3.43
N LEU A 122 21.65 -23.40 -3.33
CA LEU A 122 21.01 -24.29 -4.32
C LEU A 122 19.49 -24.12 -4.32
N TRP A 123 18.87 -24.04 -3.16
CA TRP A 123 17.44 -23.77 -3.05
C TRP A 123 17.08 -22.38 -3.62
N THR A 124 17.93 -21.38 -3.39
CA THR A 124 17.78 -20.04 -3.96
C THR A 124 17.82 -20.08 -5.49
N HIS A 125 18.75 -20.84 -6.08
CA HIS A 125 18.81 -21.05 -7.52
C HIS A 125 17.51 -21.71 -8.05
N GLN A 126 17.02 -22.76 -7.39
CA GLN A 126 15.74 -23.41 -7.76
C GLN A 126 14.54 -22.47 -7.66
N LEU A 127 14.51 -21.59 -6.65
CA LEU A 127 13.49 -20.56 -6.54
C LEU A 127 13.52 -19.59 -7.73
N GLN A 128 14.70 -19.13 -8.13
CA GLN A 128 14.86 -18.25 -9.29
C GLN A 128 14.40 -18.94 -10.59
N GLU A 129 14.70 -20.23 -10.77
CA GLU A 129 14.24 -21.01 -11.94
C GLU A 129 12.73 -21.19 -11.96
N ARG A 130 12.10 -21.51 -10.82
CA ARG A 130 10.64 -21.61 -10.73
C ARG A 130 9.97 -20.29 -11.08
N LEU A 131 10.49 -19.18 -10.56
CA LEU A 131 9.95 -17.86 -10.86
C LEU A 131 10.11 -17.49 -12.34
N ALA A 132 11.25 -17.84 -12.95
CA ALA A 132 11.49 -17.59 -14.37
C ALA A 132 10.56 -18.42 -15.29
N ASN A 133 10.23 -19.65 -14.89
CA ASN A 133 9.42 -20.58 -15.68
C ASN A 133 7.92 -20.50 -15.41
N THR A 134 7.49 -19.77 -14.37
CA THR A 134 6.08 -19.64 -14.03
C THR A 134 5.35 -18.74 -15.02
N VAL A 135 4.18 -19.20 -15.45
CA VAL A 135 3.27 -18.46 -16.34
C VAL A 135 2.02 -18.10 -15.54
N VAL A 136 1.64 -16.83 -15.57
CA VAL A 136 0.39 -16.36 -14.97
C VAL A 136 -0.50 -15.72 -16.01
N VAL A 137 -1.80 -15.92 -15.84
CA VAL A 137 -2.82 -15.34 -16.71
C VAL A 137 -3.36 -14.08 -16.03
N TYR A 138 -3.17 -12.92 -16.66
CA TYR A 138 -3.68 -11.66 -16.12
C TYR A 138 -4.89 -11.17 -16.93
N PRO A 139 -6.04 -10.93 -16.29
CA PRO A 139 -7.24 -10.49 -16.99
C PRO A 139 -7.06 -9.05 -17.50
N PRO A 140 -7.56 -8.73 -18.69
CA PRO A 140 -7.43 -7.40 -19.26
C PRO A 140 -8.24 -6.37 -18.48
N ASN A 141 -7.72 -5.13 -18.42
CA ASN A 141 -8.42 -4.00 -17.83
C ASN A 141 -9.80 -3.84 -18.50
N LYS A 142 -10.87 -3.96 -17.69
CA LYS A 142 -12.25 -3.81 -18.17
C LYS A 142 -12.51 -2.37 -18.58
N THR A 143 -12.20 -1.99 -19.81
CA THR A 143 -12.78 -0.78 -20.41
C THR A 143 -14.23 -1.07 -20.80
N PRO A 144 -15.22 -0.22 -20.45
CA PRO A 144 -16.64 -0.60 -20.55
C PRO A 144 -17.16 -0.80 -21.97
N LEU A 145 -16.42 -0.44 -23.02
CA LEU A 145 -16.95 -0.42 -24.37
C LEU A 145 -15.87 -0.86 -25.37
N ILE A 146 -16.10 -2.03 -25.98
CA ILE A 146 -15.52 -2.47 -27.26
C ILE A 146 -14.05 -2.96 -27.19
N SER A 147 -13.78 -4.04 -26.45
CA SER A 147 -12.81 -5.06 -26.90
C SER A 147 -13.02 -6.34 -26.10
N ARG A 148 -13.31 -7.46 -26.77
CA ARG A 148 -13.06 -8.79 -26.19
C ARG A 148 -11.55 -8.98 -26.19
N GLN A 149 -10.88 -8.34 -25.24
CA GLN A 149 -9.47 -8.61 -25.00
C GLN A 149 -9.41 -10.00 -24.34
N GLU A 150 -8.70 -10.94 -24.95
CA GLU A 150 -8.47 -12.25 -24.35
C GLU A 150 -7.45 -12.12 -23.22
N PRO A 151 -7.53 -12.97 -22.18
CA PRO A 151 -6.55 -12.96 -21.11
C PRO A 151 -5.17 -13.35 -21.67
N GLU A 152 -4.17 -12.51 -21.39
CA GLU A 152 -2.79 -12.73 -21.85
C GLU A 152 -1.99 -13.49 -20.78
N GLU A 153 -1.07 -14.34 -21.27
CA GLU A 153 -0.10 -15.06 -20.45
C GLU A 153 1.15 -14.20 -20.26
N TYR A 154 1.56 -14.04 -19.01
CA TYR A 154 2.75 -13.29 -18.62
C TYR A 154 3.74 -14.18 -17.88
N THR A 155 5.01 -13.99 -18.20
CA THR A 155 6.16 -14.60 -17.53
C THR A 155 7.08 -13.53 -16.99
N LEU A 156 8.01 -13.87 -16.08
CA LEU A 156 9.02 -12.93 -15.61
C LEU A 156 9.76 -12.21 -16.75
N SER A 157 9.99 -12.90 -17.87
CA SER A 157 10.67 -12.35 -19.05
C SER A 157 9.88 -11.22 -19.74
N ASN A 158 8.56 -11.16 -19.56
CA ASN A 158 7.72 -10.08 -20.08
C ASN A 158 7.79 -8.83 -19.20
N LEU A 159 8.06 -8.99 -17.90
CA LEU A 159 8.09 -7.90 -16.94
C LEU A 159 9.50 -7.36 -16.70
N CYS A 160 10.53 -8.19 -16.85
CA CYS A 160 11.88 -7.81 -16.42
C CYS A 160 12.57 -6.87 -17.42
N PHE A 161 13.39 -5.97 -16.89
CA PHE A 161 14.26 -5.14 -17.72
C PHE A 161 15.41 -5.96 -18.31
N LYS A 162 15.66 -5.76 -19.60
CA LYS A 162 16.71 -6.45 -20.35
C LYS A 162 17.70 -5.42 -20.91
N PRO A 163 18.92 -5.31 -20.33
CA PRO A 163 19.90 -4.35 -20.82
C PRO A 163 20.27 -4.66 -22.28
N ASN A 164 20.38 -3.61 -23.10
CA ASN A 164 20.69 -3.68 -24.54
C ASN A 164 19.73 -4.56 -25.37
N GLY A 165 18.51 -4.81 -24.90
CA GLY A 165 17.55 -5.68 -25.61
C GLY A 165 17.98 -7.15 -25.65
N GLY A 166 18.83 -7.59 -24.72
CA GLY A 166 19.25 -8.98 -24.60
C GLY A 166 18.10 -9.93 -24.26
N SER A 167 18.38 -11.24 -24.21
CA SER A 167 17.39 -12.27 -23.86
C SER A 167 17.27 -12.55 -22.36
N ARG A 168 18.18 -12.00 -21.54
CA ARG A 168 18.23 -12.23 -20.09
C ARG A 168 17.77 -11.01 -19.29
N CYS A 169 16.98 -11.28 -18.25
CA CYS A 169 16.56 -10.31 -17.26
C CYS A 169 17.75 -9.80 -16.43
N LEU A 170 17.74 -8.51 -16.09
CA LEU A 170 18.63 -7.96 -15.08
C LEU A 170 18.13 -8.39 -13.70
N ILE A 171 18.86 -9.31 -13.07
CA ILE A 171 18.59 -9.80 -11.71
C ILE A 171 19.89 -9.70 -10.93
N ASN A 172 19.84 -9.12 -9.74
CA ASN A 172 20.97 -9.10 -8.82
C ASN A 172 20.76 -10.17 -7.75
N SER A 173 21.59 -11.21 -7.79
CA SER A 173 21.48 -12.41 -6.94
C SER A 173 22.89 -12.95 -6.65
N PRO A 174 23.14 -13.57 -5.48
CA PRO A 174 24.41 -14.23 -5.21
C PRO A 174 24.67 -15.40 -6.17
N ILE A 175 23.64 -15.95 -6.82
CA ILE A 175 23.77 -17.05 -7.79
C ILE A 175 24.51 -16.62 -9.07
N GLU A 176 24.60 -15.32 -9.33
CA GLU A 176 25.40 -14.74 -10.41
C GLU A 176 26.90 -15.12 -10.26
N PHE A 177 27.39 -15.34 -9.04
CA PHE A 177 28.75 -15.84 -8.79
C PHE A 177 28.97 -17.26 -9.35
N TRP A 178 27.95 -17.97 -9.79
CA TRP A 178 28.08 -19.26 -10.48
C TRP A 178 27.38 -19.25 -11.85
N ASN A 179 27.16 -18.07 -12.44
CA ASN A 179 26.53 -17.89 -13.74
C ASN A 179 25.16 -18.60 -13.85
N TYR A 180 24.37 -18.64 -12.77
CA TYR A 180 23.10 -19.39 -12.72
C TYR A 180 23.20 -20.88 -13.04
N ASN A 181 24.37 -21.48 -12.81
CA ASN A 181 24.60 -22.90 -13.03
C ASN A 181 24.70 -23.64 -11.69
N ALA A 182 23.76 -24.54 -11.42
CA ALA A 182 23.72 -25.36 -10.22
C ALA A 182 24.94 -26.29 -10.10
N ASP A 183 25.46 -26.84 -11.21
CA ASP A 183 26.60 -27.75 -11.19
C ASP A 183 27.89 -27.05 -10.76
N LEU A 184 28.08 -25.79 -11.18
CA LEU A 184 29.21 -24.97 -10.75
C LEU A 184 29.15 -24.65 -9.26
N LEU A 185 27.95 -24.43 -8.72
CA LEU A 185 27.74 -24.21 -7.29
C LEU A 185 27.94 -25.50 -6.48
N MET A 186 27.47 -26.65 -7.00
CA MET A 186 27.66 -27.95 -6.35
C MET A 186 29.13 -28.36 -6.28
N ASN A 187 29.88 -28.15 -7.37
CA ASN A 187 31.30 -28.50 -7.48
C ASN A 187 32.25 -27.47 -6.84
N ASP A 188 31.73 -26.36 -6.27
CA ASP A 188 32.57 -25.38 -5.59
C ASP A 188 33.04 -25.90 -4.22
N ASP A 189 34.34 -26.11 -4.07
CA ASP A 189 34.96 -26.59 -2.83
C ASP A 189 34.89 -25.57 -1.68
N SER A 190 34.78 -24.27 -1.96
CA SER A 190 34.76 -23.25 -0.90
C SER A 190 34.04 -21.96 -1.34
N ILE A 191 32.75 -21.88 -1.00
CA ILE A 191 31.85 -20.76 -1.30
C ILE A 191 32.44 -19.42 -0.85
N SER A 192 32.98 -19.35 0.37
CA SER A 192 33.59 -18.14 0.93
C SER A 192 34.74 -17.61 0.07
N LYS A 193 35.57 -18.47 -0.54
CA LYS A 193 36.66 -18.04 -1.43
C LYS A 193 36.14 -17.50 -2.75
N THR A 194 35.10 -18.10 -3.30
CA THR A 194 34.49 -17.64 -4.56
C THR A 194 33.82 -16.28 -4.38
N LEU A 195 33.08 -16.10 -3.27
CA LEU A 195 32.43 -14.83 -2.94
C LEU A 195 33.44 -13.72 -2.59
N SER A 196 34.59 -14.05 -2.02
CA SER A 196 35.63 -13.07 -1.67
C SER A 196 36.45 -12.56 -2.86
N LYS A 197 36.16 -13.01 -4.09
CA LYS A 197 36.80 -12.49 -5.30
C LYS A 197 36.19 -11.15 -5.68
N ALA A 198 36.88 -10.06 -5.33
CA ALA A 198 36.45 -8.68 -5.59
C ALA A 198 36.26 -8.36 -7.09
N ASP A 199 36.93 -9.10 -7.97
CA ASP A 199 36.94 -8.83 -9.42
C ASP A 199 35.83 -9.56 -10.20
N LYS A 200 34.88 -10.21 -9.51
CA LYS A 200 33.83 -10.95 -10.21
C LYS A 200 32.75 -9.99 -10.71
N LEU A 201 32.68 -9.86 -12.03
CA LEU A 201 31.62 -9.15 -12.72
C LEU A 201 30.41 -10.09 -12.92
N SER A 202 29.22 -9.51 -12.90
CA SER A 202 28.00 -10.19 -13.32
C SER A 202 28.05 -10.56 -14.80
N SER A 203 27.08 -11.36 -15.27
CA SER A 203 26.91 -11.66 -16.70
C SER A 203 26.74 -10.41 -17.58
N PHE A 204 26.47 -9.25 -16.97
CA PHE A 204 26.34 -7.95 -17.62
C PHE A 204 27.59 -7.06 -17.49
N ASN A 205 28.73 -7.60 -17.02
CA ASN A 205 29.95 -6.86 -16.74
C ASN A 205 29.79 -5.77 -15.66
N ILE A 206 28.86 -5.96 -14.72
CA ILE A 206 28.61 -5.03 -13.61
C ILE A 206 29.20 -5.63 -12.33
N PRO A 207 29.96 -4.88 -11.53
CA PRO A 207 30.46 -5.37 -10.24
C PRO A 207 29.30 -5.67 -9.29
N ILE A 208 29.38 -6.80 -8.58
CA ILE A 208 28.37 -7.23 -7.62
C ILE A 208 28.92 -7.03 -6.21
N PRO A 209 28.62 -5.91 -5.53
CA PRO A 209 29.02 -5.73 -4.15
C PRO A 209 28.27 -6.74 -3.27
N LEU A 210 28.99 -7.40 -2.37
CA LEU A 210 28.40 -8.41 -1.47
C LEU A 210 27.27 -7.81 -0.63
N ASP A 211 27.36 -6.54 -0.22
CA ASP A 211 26.31 -5.82 0.51
C ASP A 211 25.00 -5.62 -0.28
N SER A 212 25.01 -5.84 -1.60
CA SER A 212 23.80 -5.78 -2.43
C SER A 212 23.07 -7.12 -2.58
N VAL A 213 23.77 -8.23 -2.31
CA VAL A 213 23.25 -9.59 -2.46
C VAL A 213 23.16 -10.34 -1.14
N PHE A 214 23.83 -9.86 -0.09
CA PHE A 214 23.79 -10.38 1.26
C PHE A 214 23.47 -9.26 2.26
N GLY A 215 22.65 -9.58 3.26
CA GLY A 215 22.38 -8.71 4.39
C GLY A 215 23.43 -8.92 5.47
N ASN A 216 24.05 -7.83 5.91
CA ASN A 216 25.06 -7.81 6.98
C ASN A 216 26.19 -8.86 6.77
N PRO A 217 26.92 -8.82 5.65
CA PRO A 217 28.03 -9.75 5.42
C PRO A 217 29.12 -9.55 6.47
N VAL A 218 29.51 -10.64 7.13
CA VAL A 218 30.55 -10.65 8.15
C VAL A 218 31.86 -11.10 7.52
N TYR A 219 32.93 -10.36 7.78
CA TYR A 219 34.26 -10.62 7.26
C TYR A 219 35.22 -11.08 8.36
N ASP A 220 36.07 -12.05 8.03
CA ASP A 220 37.20 -12.40 8.87
C ASP A 220 38.22 -11.24 8.88
N LYS A 221 38.60 -10.82 10.09
CA LYS A 221 39.55 -9.73 10.32
C LYS A 221 40.96 -10.04 9.79
N VAL A 222 41.32 -11.31 9.66
CA VAL A 222 42.67 -11.73 9.24
C VAL A 222 42.73 -11.96 7.74
N THR A 223 41.80 -12.75 7.19
CA THR A 223 41.84 -13.11 5.77
C THR A 223 41.06 -12.14 4.86
N GLY A 224 40.23 -11.26 5.43
CA GLY A 224 39.34 -10.38 4.67
C GLY A 224 38.23 -11.12 3.92
N ARG A 225 38.04 -12.42 4.18
CA ARG A 225 37.04 -13.25 3.50
C ARG A 225 35.69 -13.17 4.20
N ILE A 226 34.62 -13.31 3.42
CA ILE A 226 33.28 -13.43 4.00
C ILE A 226 33.17 -14.77 4.75
N ILE A 227 32.72 -14.70 6.00
CA ILE A 227 32.53 -15.88 6.87
C ILE A 227 31.07 -16.20 7.10
N GLY A 228 30.17 -15.23 6.95
CA GLY A 228 28.75 -15.39 7.16
C GLY A 228 27.96 -14.19 6.67
N ALA A 229 26.64 -14.33 6.65
CA ALA A 229 25.69 -13.26 6.39
C ALA A 229 24.33 -13.63 6.99
N ASP A 230 23.51 -12.63 7.28
CA ASP A 230 22.22 -12.81 7.95
C ASP A 230 21.09 -13.14 6.98
N SER A 231 21.18 -12.67 5.73
CA SER A 231 20.14 -12.88 4.72
C SER A 231 20.68 -12.89 3.29
N ILE A 232 20.00 -13.59 2.39
CA ILE A 232 20.19 -13.47 0.94
C ILE A 232 19.21 -12.43 0.39
N ILE A 233 19.69 -11.55 -0.49
CA ILE A 233 18.91 -10.51 -1.13
C ILE A 233 18.88 -10.79 -2.63
N LEU A 234 17.68 -10.99 -3.18
CA LEU A 234 17.44 -11.06 -4.62
C LEU A 234 16.76 -9.76 -5.04
N THR A 235 17.30 -9.08 -6.05
CA THR A 235 16.72 -7.85 -6.58
C THR A 235 16.36 -8.03 -8.05
N TYR A 236 15.09 -7.80 -8.36
CA TYR A 236 14.52 -7.89 -9.69
C TYR A 236 14.23 -6.49 -10.22
N PHE A 237 14.73 -6.19 -11.41
CA PHE A 237 14.46 -4.94 -12.11
C PHE A 237 13.34 -5.19 -13.12
N LEU A 238 12.18 -4.59 -12.87
CA LEU A 238 10.97 -4.73 -13.69
C LEU A 238 10.76 -3.46 -14.51
N GLU A 239 10.23 -3.61 -15.71
CA GLU A 239 9.83 -2.55 -16.62
C GLU A 239 8.32 -2.34 -16.52
N ASP A 240 7.90 -1.08 -16.41
CA ASP A 240 6.48 -0.75 -16.30
C ASP A 240 5.77 -0.98 -17.66
N MET A 241 4.71 -1.79 -17.65
CA MET A 241 3.95 -2.12 -18.85
C MET A 241 2.88 -1.05 -19.10
N GLY A 242 3.05 -0.29 -20.19
CA GLY A 242 2.12 0.76 -20.61
C GLY A 242 2.62 2.18 -20.35
N ASN A 243 1.72 3.16 -20.39
CA ASN A 243 2.01 4.61 -20.25
C ASN A 243 2.38 5.00 -18.81
N CYS A 244 3.34 4.31 -18.18
CA CYS A 244 3.71 4.46 -16.77
C CYS A 244 2.51 4.26 -15.83
N ALA A 245 1.69 3.25 -16.12
CA ALA A 245 0.53 2.89 -15.31
C ALA A 245 0.99 1.89 -14.25
N GLU A 246 1.47 2.44 -13.13
CA GLU A 246 2.24 1.77 -12.07
C GLU A 246 1.63 0.49 -11.49
N GLY A 247 0.34 0.23 -11.71
CA GLY A 247 -0.40 -0.88 -11.10
C GLY A 247 -0.31 -2.22 -11.85
N GLN A 248 -0.14 -2.24 -13.18
CA GLN A 248 -0.30 -3.48 -13.94
C GLN A 248 0.90 -4.44 -13.77
N THR A 249 2.13 -3.95 -13.95
CA THR A 249 3.35 -4.75 -13.73
C THR A 249 3.42 -5.30 -12.31
N LEU A 250 3.03 -4.49 -11.33
CA LEU A 250 2.97 -4.90 -9.92
C LEU A 250 1.96 -6.03 -9.68
N ALA A 251 0.74 -5.89 -10.18
CA ALA A 251 -0.29 -6.91 -10.00
C ALA A 251 0.12 -8.26 -10.61
N ILE A 252 0.78 -8.23 -11.78
CA ILE A 252 1.27 -9.45 -12.43
C ILE A 252 2.45 -10.05 -11.66
N TRP A 253 3.39 -9.23 -11.16
CA TRP A 253 4.47 -9.69 -10.29
C TRP A 253 3.95 -10.36 -9.02
N ASP A 254 2.93 -9.77 -8.37
CA ASP A 254 2.33 -10.33 -7.16
C ASP A 254 1.62 -11.66 -7.43
N LEU A 255 0.98 -11.81 -8.60
CA LEU A 255 0.43 -13.10 -9.04
C LEU A 255 1.51 -14.16 -9.31
N LEU A 256 2.61 -13.79 -9.97
CA LEU A 256 3.76 -14.67 -10.21
C LEU A 256 4.32 -15.17 -8.88
N LEU A 257 4.56 -14.25 -7.96
CA LEU A 257 5.10 -14.58 -6.65
C LEU A 257 4.14 -15.47 -5.86
N LYS A 258 2.84 -15.15 -5.85
CA LYS A 258 1.85 -15.99 -5.19
C LYS A 258 1.85 -17.41 -5.75
N HIS A 259 1.89 -17.58 -7.06
CA HIS A 259 1.86 -18.91 -7.67
C HIS A 259 3.10 -19.76 -7.34
N VAL A 260 4.27 -19.13 -7.27
CA VAL A 260 5.53 -19.80 -6.87
C VAL A 260 5.53 -20.18 -5.39
N MET A 261 4.79 -19.44 -4.56
CA MET A 261 4.87 -19.53 -3.09
C MET A 261 3.74 -20.35 -2.45
N ASP A 262 2.60 -20.56 -3.12
CA ASP A 262 1.36 -21.09 -2.51
C ASP A 262 1.23 -22.64 -2.49
N ALA A 263 2.33 -23.39 -2.67
CA ALA A 263 2.28 -24.85 -2.61
C ALA A 263 3.52 -25.45 -1.96
N ASN A 264 3.50 -25.66 -0.65
CA ASN A 264 4.33 -26.67 0.01
C ASN A 264 5.87 -26.40 0.08
N ASP A 265 6.32 -25.19 -0.24
CA ASP A 265 7.73 -24.84 -0.47
C ASP A 265 8.49 -24.22 0.72
N THR A 266 8.22 -24.68 1.94
CA THR A 266 9.20 -24.49 3.03
C THR A 266 10.31 -25.51 2.84
N CYS A 267 11.49 -25.09 2.36
CA CYS A 267 12.64 -26.00 2.37
C CYS A 267 12.86 -26.48 3.80
N HIS A 268 12.72 -27.80 4.01
CA HIS A 268 13.08 -28.46 5.25
C HIS A 268 14.54 -28.87 5.13
N ILE A 269 15.46 -28.00 5.55
CA ILE A 269 16.86 -28.37 5.67
C ILE A 269 17.08 -28.80 7.13
N GLY A 270 17.47 -30.06 7.35
CA GLY A 270 17.78 -30.57 8.70
C GLY A 270 16.60 -30.69 9.66
N GLY A 271 15.34 -30.66 9.19
CA GLY A 271 14.15 -30.77 10.05
C GLY A 271 13.66 -29.45 10.65
N GLU A 272 14.34 -28.34 10.37
CA GLU A 272 13.96 -27.01 10.85
C GLU A 272 13.29 -26.19 9.74
N ARG A 273 12.29 -25.38 10.11
CA ARG A 273 11.50 -24.59 9.17
C ARG A 273 12.26 -23.33 8.80
N ILE A 274 12.57 -23.14 7.52
CA ILE A 274 12.85 -21.78 7.01
C ILE A 274 11.59 -20.95 7.25
N LYS A 275 11.65 -20.03 8.21
CA LYS A 275 10.55 -19.12 8.51
C LYS A 275 10.86 -17.77 7.90
N ALA A 276 9.88 -17.27 7.16
CA ALA A 276 9.72 -15.90 6.73
C ALA A 276 10.65 -15.43 5.60
N PHE A 277 10.09 -15.43 4.39
CA PHE A 277 10.28 -14.29 3.51
C PHE A 277 9.68 -13.07 4.21
N ASP A 278 10.53 -12.09 4.44
CA ASP A 278 10.09 -10.78 4.83
C ASP A 278 9.79 -10.02 3.52
N ILE A 279 8.54 -10.17 3.05
CA ILE A 279 7.97 -9.27 2.04
C ILE A 279 7.41 -8.01 2.74
N ASP A 280 7.72 -7.77 4.04
CA ASP A 280 7.15 -6.65 4.82
C ASP A 280 7.56 -5.29 4.27
N PHE A 281 8.58 -5.21 3.39
CA PHE A 281 8.81 -3.92 2.72
C PHE A 281 7.65 -3.52 1.81
N LYS A 282 6.81 -4.47 1.38
CA LYS A 282 5.58 -4.20 0.62
C LYS A 282 4.36 -4.07 1.52
N GLU A 283 4.28 -4.82 2.61
CA GLU A 283 3.14 -4.75 3.55
C GLU A 283 3.18 -3.48 4.44
N ALA A 284 4.36 -2.89 4.66
CA ALA A 284 4.49 -1.60 5.33
C ALA A 284 4.36 -0.38 4.39
N SER A 285 4.49 -0.54 3.07
CA SER A 285 4.50 0.60 2.13
C SER A 285 3.40 0.59 1.06
N ASN A 286 2.78 -0.54 0.76
CA ASN A 286 1.79 -0.61 -0.29
C ASN A 286 0.41 -0.71 0.32
N HIS A 287 -0.12 0.50 0.55
CA HIS A 287 -1.53 0.79 0.66
C HIS A 287 -2.25 0.01 1.77
N ILE A 288 -2.67 0.72 2.82
CA ILE A 288 -3.87 0.36 3.54
C ILE A 288 -5.03 0.53 2.52
N VAL A 289 -5.15 -0.44 1.62
CA VAL A 289 -6.31 -0.56 0.75
C VAL A 289 -7.41 -1.02 1.69
N PHE A 290 -8.20 -0.07 2.20
CA PHE A 290 -9.49 -0.32 2.84
C PHE A 290 -10.52 -0.89 1.84
N ILE A 291 -10.13 -1.85 1.01
CA ILE A 291 -11.06 -2.70 0.24
C ILE A 291 -11.18 -4.01 1.01
N GLY A 292 -11.73 -3.89 2.22
CA GLY A 292 -12.01 -5.00 3.10
C GLY A 292 -12.70 -4.48 4.35
N TYR A 293 -13.78 -5.14 4.78
CA TYR A 293 -14.33 -4.97 6.11
C TYR A 293 -13.30 -5.47 7.13
N SER A 294 -12.26 -4.66 7.39
CA SER A 294 -11.25 -4.95 8.40
C SER A 294 -11.87 -4.91 9.79
N ALA A 295 -11.27 -5.62 10.74
CA ALA A 295 -11.70 -5.61 12.14
C ALA A 295 -11.75 -4.17 12.71
N GLU A 296 -10.86 -3.31 12.24
CA GLU A 296 -10.79 -1.89 12.63
C GLU A 296 -12.01 -1.09 12.16
N THR A 297 -12.45 -1.29 10.92
CA THR A 297 -13.68 -0.65 10.40
C THR A 297 -14.90 -1.08 11.22
N ILE A 298 -14.96 -2.34 11.62
CA ILE A 298 -16.05 -2.87 12.46
C ILE A 298 -16.00 -2.27 13.87
N LEU A 299 -14.81 -2.16 14.46
CA LEU A 299 -14.63 -1.55 15.78
C LEU A 299 -15.02 -0.07 15.78
N LEU A 300 -14.60 0.69 14.77
CA LEU A 300 -14.98 2.09 14.59
C LEU A 300 -16.50 2.24 14.42
N ALA A 301 -17.11 1.43 13.55
CA ALA A 301 -18.57 1.45 13.37
C ALA A 301 -19.30 1.16 14.68
N LEU A 302 -18.82 0.20 15.47
CA LEU A 302 -19.38 -0.15 16.77
C LEU A 302 -19.23 1.00 17.77
N GLU A 303 -18.10 1.72 17.80
CA GLU A 303 -17.90 2.90 18.64
C GLU A 303 -18.92 4.00 18.31
N TYR A 304 -19.09 4.34 17.03
CA TYR A 304 -20.07 5.35 16.59
C TYR A 304 -21.52 4.93 16.89
N ILE A 305 -21.85 3.65 16.78
CA ILE A 305 -23.17 3.11 17.16
C ILE A 305 -23.39 3.24 18.67
N ILE A 306 -22.40 2.87 19.51
CA ILE A 306 -22.48 3.00 20.96
C ILE A 306 -22.63 4.47 21.37
N ALA A 307 -21.85 5.39 20.77
CA ALA A 307 -21.96 6.82 21.03
C ALA A 307 -23.35 7.36 20.64
N SER A 308 -23.89 6.94 19.49
CA SER A 308 -25.22 7.33 19.03
C SER A 308 -26.33 6.82 19.96
N LEU A 309 -26.21 5.57 20.42
CA LEU A 309 -27.13 4.98 21.40
C LEU A 309 -27.02 5.68 22.76
N TYR A 310 -25.81 5.97 23.24
CA TYR A 310 -25.58 6.69 24.48
C TYR A 310 -26.25 8.06 24.46
N ILE A 311 -26.05 8.85 23.40
CA ILE A 311 -26.68 10.16 23.24
C ILE A 311 -28.21 10.01 23.19
N SER A 312 -28.72 9.05 22.42
CA SER A 312 -30.17 8.82 22.27
C SER A 312 -30.85 8.27 23.55
N LEU A 313 -30.11 7.55 24.39
CA LEU A 313 -30.55 6.94 25.65
C LEU A 313 -30.22 7.77 26.90
N SER A 314 -29.50 8.89 26.76
CA SER A 314 -29.21 9.84 27.84
C SER A 314 -30.16 11.07 27.93
N PRO A 315 -31.47 11.00 27.58
CA PRO A 315 -32.33 12.13 27.89
C PRO A 315 -32.58 12.14 29.42
N GLY A 316 -32.01 13.15 30.07
CA GLY A 316 -32.39 13.54 31.43
C GLY A 316 -33.88 13.92 31.55
N ARG A 317 -34.29 14.47 32.70
CA ARG A 317 -35.68 14.88 33.01
C ARG A 317 -36.20 16.04 32.14
N LEU A 318 -36.29 15.86 30.83
CA LEU A 318 -36.99 16.75 29.90
C LEU A 318 -38.47 16.37 29.90
N ASN A 319 -39.30 17.19 30.55
CA ASN A 319 -40.72 16.90 30.79
C ASN A 319 -41.66 17.40 29.67
N SER A 320 -41.17 17.62 28.45
CA SER A 320 -41.91 18.42 27.46
C SER A 320 -42.16 17.79 26.08
N VAL A 321 -42.01 16.46 25.90
CA VAL A 321 -42.33 15.77 24.63
C VAL A 321 -42.69 14.28 24.82
N LYS A 322 -43.60 13.75 23.99
CA LYS A 322 -44.10 12.35 24.04
C LYS A 322 -43.05 11.28 23.70
N SER A 323 -42.05 11.58 22.88
CA SER A 323 -40.96 10.66 22.53
C SER A 323 -39.62 11.40 22.63
N LYS A 324 -38.91 11.18 23.75
CA LYS A 324 -37.59 11.79 24.02
C LYS A 324 -36.52 11.22 23.09
N PHE A 325 -36.64 9.93 22.80
CA PHE A 325 -35.75 9.19 21.91
C PHE A 325 -35.77 9.74 20.48
N GLY A 326 -36.96 10.04 19.94
CA GLY A 326 -37.11 10.57 18.58
C GLY A 326 -36.50 11.95 18.39
N LEU A 327 -36.59 12.82 19.41
CA LEU A 327 -35.98 14.16 19.37
C LEU A 327 -34.45 14.06 19.26
N THR A 328 -33.83 13.23 20.10
CA THR A 328 -32.37 13.09 20.11
C THR A 328 -31.84 12.35 18.88
N SER A 329 -32.56 11.32 18.41
CA SER A 329 -32.22 10.63 17.15
C SER A 329 -32.25 11.59 15.96
N SER A 330 -33.20 12.53 15.92
CA SER A 330 -33.25 13.58 14.89
C SER A 330 -32.02 14.49 14.90
N ILE A 331 -31.47 14.78 16.08
CA ILE A 331 -30.24 15.60 16.21
C ILE A 331 -29.04 14.85 15.63
N VAL A 332 -28.89 13.56 15.97
CA VAL A 332 -27.81 12.72 15.43
C VAL A 332 -27.93 12.62 13.90
N ALA A 333 -29.13 12.38 13.37
CA ALA A 333 -29.37 12.35 11.93
C ALA A 333 -29.03 13.68 11.25
N GLN A 334 -29.32 14.81 11.89
CA GLN A 334 -29.00 16.14 11.37
C GLN A 334 -27.48 16.40 11.34
N ILE A 335 -26.74 15.93 12.35
CA ILE A 335 -25.27 16.01 12.37
C ILE A 335 -24.69 15.19 11.22
N ILE A 336 -25.14 13.95 11.04
CA ILE A 336 -24.70 13.08 9.94
C ILE A 336 -25.01 13.72 8.59
N ALA A 337 -26.23 14.24 8.41
CA ALA A 337 -26.62 14.93 7.19
C ALA A 337 -25.74 16.16 6.91
N SER A 338 -25.40 16.95 7.93
CA SER A 338 -24.52 18.12 7.77
C SER A 338 -23.10 17.73 7.37
N LEU A 339 -22.58 16.62 7.91
CA LEU A 339 -21.29 16.06 7.51
C LEU A 339 -21.33 15.64 6.04
N VAL A 340 -22.32 14.83 5.65
CA VAL A 340 -22.47 14.37 4.25
C VAL A 340 -22.59 15.54 3.29
N VAL A 341 -23.40 16.55 3.61
CA VAL A 341 -23.54 17.76 2.79
C VAL A 341 -22.21 18.51 2.68
N SER A 342 -21.45 18.66 3.77
CA SER A 342 -20.12 19.28 3.71
C SER A 342 -19.18 18.51 2.78
N LEU A 343 -19.18 17.18 2.86
CA LEU A 343 -18.37 16.31 1.99
C LEU A 343 -18.79 16.45 0.52
N SER A 344 -20.09 16.48 0.24
CA SER A 344 -20.61 16.69 -1.11
C SER A 344 -20.24 18.05 -1.69
N VAL A 345 -20.31 19.12 -0.88
CA VAL A 345 -19.91 20.47 -1.33
C VAL A 345 -18.42 20.48 -1.67
N CYS A 346 -17.58 19.89 -0.83
CA CYS A 346 -16.15 19.72 -1.14
C CYS A 346 -15.93 18.95 -2.46
N SER A 347 -16.68 17.85 -2.66
CA SER A 347 -16.63 17.05 -3.88
C SER A 347 -17.06 17.83 -5.13
N LEU A 348 -18.09 18.67 -5.03
CA LEU A 348 -18.54 19.56 -6.13
C LEU A 348 -17.46 20.57 -6.54
N PHE A 349 -16.63 21.02 -5.60
CA PHE A 349 -15.49 21.89 -5.88
C PHE A 349 -14.23 21.12 -6.34
N GLY A 350 -14.34 19.81 -6.56
CA GLY A 350 -13.23 18.97 -7.01
C GLY A 350 -12.19 18.68 -5.92
N VAL A 351 -12.54 18.88 -4.64
CA VAL A 351 -11.67 18.48 -3.52
C VAL A 351 -11.82 16.98 -3.35
N THR A 352 -10.72 16.26 -3.57
CA THR A 352 -10.65 14.83 -3.29
C THR A 352 -10.66 14.61 -1.78
N LEU A 353 -11.54 13.74 -1.30
CA LEU A 353 -11.49 13.30 0.09
C LEU A 353 -10.43 12.23 0.21
N THR A 354 -9.63 12.39 1.25
CA THR A 354 -8.49 11.55 1.53
C THR A 354 -8.79 10.87 2.85
N LEU A 355 -8.99 9.55 2.87
CA LEU A 355 -8.78 8.83 4.13
C LEU A 355 -7.27 8.80 4.31
N GLY A 356 -6.80 9.47 5.36
CA GLY A 356 -5.40 9.38 5.75
C GLY A 356 -5.09 7.94 6.17
N SER A 357 -3.96 7.46 5.63
CA SER A 357 -3.29 6.17 5.82
C SER A 357 -3.97 4.97 5.19
#